data_AF-A0A4Q3CR97-F1
#
_entry.id   AF-A0A4Q3CR97-F1
#
_cell.length_a   1.000
_cell.length_b   1.000
_cell.length_c   1.000
_cell.angle_alpha   90.00
_cell.angle_beta   90.00
_cell.angle_gamma   90.00
#
_symmetry.space_group_name_H-M   'P 1'
#
loop_
_entity.id
_entity.type
_entity.pdbx_description
1 polymer ?
#
loop_
_entity_poly.entity_id
_entity_poly.type
_entity_poly.pdbx_seq_one_letter_code
_entity_poly.pdbx_strand_id
1 'polypeptide(L)'
;MDQLVGILTPFIWEGMNSIYKSAAQDALSTKCEDKTLLIFQKYLQKVATWNQLQIDDETTRIKTASNTTDYLDDLIKAVIKSNITLLTFANTGQTSISQSFYDSIKTSSFIHICYIECAKDAHNNPYLFYHDVSPMDLKRNQLVIHQNIEQCINKATRKMLPLKIILNEYLTNPINISKPIQSVELISNKPLEEKVVSPKKVSDKKLSNKKLSEKSLHLESLKNQNLAQNIGSNLYANNLLN
;
A
#
# COMPACT_ATOMS: atom_id res chain seq x y z
N MET A 1 1.22 2.85 4.20
CA MET A 1 0.23 2.26 3.28
C MET A 1 0.14 0.76 3.50
N ASP A 2 1.29 0.08 3.44
CA ASP A 2 1.40 -1.38 3.62
C ASP A 2 0.78 -1.91 4.91
N GLN A 3 0.95 -1.21 6.04
CA GLN A 3 0.32 -1.59 7.30
C GLN A 3 -1.23 -1.58 7.23
N LEU A 4 -1.82 -0.56 6.60
CA LEU A 4 -3.29 -0.47 6.43
C LEU A 4 -3.79 -1.59 5.52
N VAL A 5 -3.07 -1.85 4.42
CA VAL A 5 -3.40 -2.91 3.47
C VAL A 5 -3.30 -4.28 4.15
N GLY A 6 -2.24 -4.54 4.89
CA GLY A 6 -2.05 -5.80 5.62
C GLY A 6 -3.11 -6.05 6.69
N ILE A 7 -3.57 -5.00 7.37
CA ILE A 7 -4.66 -5.10 8.35
C ILE A 7 -5.98 -5.41 7.65
N LEU A 8 -6.35 -4.66 6.60
CA LEU A 8 -7.71 -4.73 6.02
C LEU A 8 -7.93 -5.93 5.10
N THR A 9 -6.90 -6.36 4.37
CA THR A 9 -7.01 -7.43 3.36
C THR A 9 -7.68 -8.72 3.88
N PRO A 10 -7.24 -9.33 5.01
CA PRO A 10 -7.86 -10.56 5.50
C PRO A 10 -9.33 -10.39 5.90
N PHE A 11 -9.71 -9.24 6.47
CA PHE A 11 -11.09 -9.02 6.92
C PHE A 11 -12.02 -8.62 5.78
N ILE A 12 -11.54 -7.89 4.78
CA ILE A 12 -12.30 -7.64 3.55
C ILE A 12 -12.51 -8.96 2.80
N TRP A 13 -11.49 -9.84 2.74
CA TRP A 13 -11.65 -11.18 2.18
C TRP A 13 -12.75 -11.97 2.91
N GLU A 14 -12.75 -11.94 4.24
CA GLU A 14 -13.76 -12.62 5.04
C GLU A 14 -15.18 -12.13 4.71
N GLY A 15 -15.39 -10.81 4.60
CA GLY A 15 -16.70 -10.25 4.23
C GLY A 15 -17.11 -10.58 2.80
N MET A 16 -16.18 -10.50 1.83
CA MET A 16 -16.44 -10.91 0.44
C MET A 16 -16.80 -12.40 0.34
N ASN A 17 -16.10 -13.25 1.09
CA ASN A 17 -16.39 -14.69 1.16
C ASN A 17 -17.73 -14.97 1.86
N SER A 18 -18.11 -14.17 2.86
CA SER A 18 -19.44 -14.24 3.48
C SER A 18 -20.55 -13.97 2.46
N ILE A 19 -20.41 -12.93 1.64
CA ILE A 19 -21.36 -12.62 0.55
C ILE A 19 -21.49 -13.81 -0.42
N TYR A 20 -20.37 -14.44 -0.78
CA TYR A 20 -20.38 -15.62 -1.63
C TYR A 20 -21.07 -16.82 -0.98
N LYS A 21 -20.79 -17.10 0.31
CA LYS A 21 -21.44 -18.18 1.04
C LYS A 21 -22.95 -18.00 1.11
N SER A 22 -23.44 -16.78 1.35
CA SER A 22 -24.87 -16.49 1.29
C SER A 22 -25.44 -16.76 -0.11
N ALA A 23 -24.76 -16.32 -1.17
CA ALA A 23 -25.19 -16.59 -2.54
C ALA A 23 -25.22 -18.09 -2.89
N ALA A 24 -24.24 -18.88 -2.42
CA ALA A 24 -24.21 -20.32 -2.60
C ALA A 24 -25.31 -21.04 -1.81
N GLN A 25 -25.59 -20.59 -0.58
CA GLN A 25 -26.69 -21.11 0.22
C GLN A 25 -28.06 -20.84 -0.43
N ASP A 26 -28.25 -19.66 -1.03
CA ASP A 26 -29.48 -19.31 -1.74
C ASP A 26 -29.64 -20.07 -3.06
N ALA A 27 -28.53 -20.36 -3.75
CA ALA A 27 -28.53 -21.22 -4.92
C ALA A 27 -28.96 -22.65 -4.57
N LEU A 28 -28.44 -23.19 -3.45
CA LEU A 28 -28.78 -24.51 -2.94
C LEU A 28 -30.25 -24.60 -2.53
N SER A 29 -30.77 -23.61 -1.79
CA SER A 29 -32.17 -23.61 -1.33
C SER A 29 -33.17 -23.52 -2.50
N THR A 30 -32.76 -22.89 -3.62
CA THR A 30 -33.59 -22.73 -4.83
C THR A 30 -33.34 -23.83 -5.87
N LYS A 31 -32.47 -24.82 -5.60
CA LYS A 31 -32.06 -25.89 -6.54
C LYS A 31 -31.51 -25.34 -7.87
N CYS A 32 -30.80 -24.21 -7.82
CA CYS A 32 -30.19 -23.54 -8.97
C CYS A 32 -28.68 -23.37 -8.77
N GLU A 33 -27.99 -24.45 -8.38
CA GLU A 33 -26.56 -24.47 -8.09
C GLU A 33 -25.70 -24.05 -9.29
N ASP A 34 -26.16 -24.39 -10.50
CA ASP A 34 -25.59 -23.97 -11.79
C ASP A 34 -25.49 -22.44 -11.93
N LYS A 35 -26.34 -21.70 -11.22
CA LYS A 35 -26.42 -20.23 -11.25
C LYS A 35 -25.76 -19.57 -10.04
N THR A 36 -25.01 -20.30 -9.22
CA THR A 36 -24.34 -19.78 -8.01
C THR A 36 -23.54 -18.50 -8.31
N LEU A 37 -22.73 -18.51 -9.37
CA LEU A 37 -21.91 -17.35 -9.74
C LEU A 37 -22.76 -16.16 -10.19
N LEU A 38 -23.87 -16.40 -10.88
CA LEU A 38 -24.80 -15.34 -11.31
C LEU A 38 -25.52 -14.71 -10.10
N ILE A 39 -25.91 -15.53 -9.12
CA ILE A 39 -26.50 -15.04 -7.86
C ILE A 39 -25.46 -14.22 -7.10
N PHE A 40 -24.23 -14.73 -6.99
CA PHE A 40 -23.13 -14.00 -6.35
C PHE A 40 -22.89 -12.63 -7.01
N GLN A 41 -22.84 -12.57 -8.34
CA GLN A 41 -22.74 -11.30 -9.08
C GLN A 41 -23.88 -10.32 -8.76
N LYS A 42 -25.12 -10.80 -8.60
CA LYS A 42 -26.25 -9.95 -8.17
C LYS A 42 -26.06 -9.41 -6.75
N TYR A 43 -25.43 -10.19 -5.86
CA TYR A 43 -25.16 -9.76 -4.48
C TYR A 43 -24.08 -8.70 -4.47
N LEU A 44 -23.04 -8.86 -5.28
CA LEU A 44 -21.97 -7.87 -5.44
C LEU A 44 -22.49 -6.52 -5.96
N GLN A 45 -23.47 -6.51 -6.86
CA GLN A 45 -24.10 -5.28 -7.34
C GLN A 45 -24.79 -4.49 -6.20
N LYS A 46 -25.35 -5.18 -5.20
CA LYS A 46 -26.02 -4.55 -4.05
C LYS A 46 -25.03 -3.90 -3.07
N VAL A 47 -23.73 -4.19 -3.14
CA VAL A 47 -22.70 -3.61 -2.26
C VAL A 47 -22.63 -2.09 -2.42
N ALA A 48 -22.80 -1.58 -3.64
CA ALA A 48 -22.83 -0.14 -3.89
C ALA A 48 -24.03 0.58 -3.25
N THR A 49 -25.08 -0.16 -2.92
CA THR A 49 -26.34 0.36 -2.37
C THR A 49 -26.54 -0.02 -0.90
N TRP A 50 -25.47 -0.38 -0.18
CA TRP A 50 -25.54 -0.60 1.26
C TRP A 50 -26.01 0.65 2.00
N ASN A 51 -26.85 0.44 3.00
CA ASN A 51 -27.29 1.51 3.89
C ASN A 51 -26.22 1.81 4.96
N GLN A 52 -26.36 2.95 5.65
CA GLN A 52 -25.38 3.38 6.65
C GLN A 52 -25.21 2.36 7.79
N LEU A 53 -26.30 1.71 8.22
CA LEU A 53 -26.26 0.71 9.28
C LEU A 53 -25.41 -0.51 8.87
N GLN A 54 -25.60 -1.04 7.66
CA GLN A 54 -24.80 -2.14 7.12
C GLN A 54 -23.32 -1.78 7.05
N ILE A 55 -23.01 -0.55 6.64
CA ILE A 55 -21.63 -0.07 6.54
C ILE A 55 -21.01 0.04 7.93
N ASP A 56 -21.74 0.57 8.91
CA ASP A 56 -21.25 0.75 10.27
C ASP A 56 -21.09 -0.58 11.01
N ASP A 57 -22.01 -1.52 10.82
CA ASP A 57 -21.92 -2.89 11.35
C ASP A 57 -20.68 -3.60 10.79
N GLU A 58 -20.47 -3.52 9.47
CA GLU A 58 -19.31 -4.13 8.82
C GLU A 58 -18.01 -3.45 9.23
N THR A 59 -18.01 -2.14 9.40
CA THR A 59 -16.86 -1.39 9.92
C THR A 59 -16.52 -1.82 11.36
N THR A 60 -17.55 -2.03 12.18
CA THR A 60 -17.40 -2.50 13.56
C THR A 60 -16.88 -3.93 13.60
N ARG A 61 -17.40 -4.81 12.73
CA ARG A 61 -16.88 -6.17 12.55
C ARG A 61 -15.40 -6.16 12.20
N ILE A 62 -14.97 -5.33 11.23
CA ILE A 62 -13.56 -5.24 10.84
C ILE A 62 -12.72 -4.76 12.03
N LYS A 63 -13.09 -3.65 12.69
CA LYS A 63 -12.35 -3.10 13.84
C LYS A 63 -12.16 -4.11 14.97
N THR A 64 -13.21 -4.85 15.29
CA THR A 64 -13.21 -5.84 16.37
C THR A 64 -12.41 -7.08 15.98
N ALA A 65 -12.60 -7.61 14.78
CA ALA A 65 -11.88 -8.79 14.30
C ALA A 65 -10.37 -8.54 14.11
N SER A 66 -10.00 -7.31 13.73
CA SER A 66 -8.61 -6.89 13.57
C SER A 66 -7.91 -6.46 14.85
N ASN A 67 -8.64 -6.32 15.97
CA ASN A 67 -8.15 -5.70 17.20
C ASN A 67 -7.55 -4.30 16.97
N THR A 68 -8.16 -3.50 16.07
CA THR A 68 -7.67 -2.16 15.73
C THR A 68 -8.68 -1.05 16.04
N THR A 69 -9.66 -1.33 16.89
CA THR A 69 -10.72 -0.36 17.27
C THR A 69 -10.14 0.99 17.70
N ASP A 70 -9.04 0.98 18.44
CA ASP A 70 -8.48 2.17 19.08
C ASP A 70 -7.74 3.11 18.12
N TYR A 71 -7.23 2.60 16.99
CA TYR A 71 -6.30 3.36 16.14
C TYR A 71 -6.59 3.28 14.64
N LEU A 72 -7.55 2.47 14.18
CA LEU A 72 -7.84 2.33 12.75
C LEU A 72 -8.27 3.65 12.11
N ASP A 73 -9.03 4.46 12.84
CA ASP A 73 -9.53 5.75 12.35
C ASP A 73 -8.37 6.73 12.11
N ASP A 74 -7.44 6.80 13.07
CA ASP A 74 -6.25 7.64 12.96
C ASP A 74 -5.28 7.09 11.91
N LEU A 75 -5.15 5.77 11.77
CA LEU A 75 -4.34 5.15 10.73
C LEU A 75 -4.84 5.51 9.34
N ILE A 76 -6.15 5.43 9.08
CA ILE A 76 -6.73 5.78 7.78
C ILE A 76 -6.52 7.26 7.48
N LYS A 77 -6.80 8.14 8.46
CA LYS A 77 -6.55 9.58 8.33
C LYS A 77 -5.07 9.88 8.04
N ALA A 78 -4.15 9.24 8.76
CA ALA A 78 -2.71 9.39 8.57
C ALA A 78 -2.26 8.92 7.18
N VAL A 79 -2.78 7.80 6.68
CA VAL A 79 -2.49 7.31 5.33
C VAL A 79 -3.00 8.29 4.27
N ILE A 80 -4.22 8.79 4.39
CA ILE A 80 -4.78 9.76 3.43
C ILE A 80 -3.99 11.06 3.48
N LYS A 81 -3.67 11.57 4.68
CA LYS A 81 -2.83 12.76 4.87
C LYS A 81 -1.44 12.59 4.27
N SER A 82 -0.80 11.45 4.48
CA SER A 82 0.51 11.15 3.88
C SER A 82 0.47 11.18 2.35
N ASN A 83 -0.58 10.62 1.74
CA ASN A 83 -0.76 10.63 0.28
C ASN A 83 -0.98 12.06 -0.24
N ILE A 84 -1.79 12.87 0.45
CA ILE A 84 -2.00 14.28 0.09
C ILE A 84 -0.69 15.05 0.16
N THR A 85 0.03 14.95 1.27
CA THR A 85 1.33 15.63 1.46
C THR A 85 2.32 15.25 0.38
N LEU A 86 2.37 13.97 -0.02
CA LEU A 86 3.25 13.53 -1.10
C LEU A 86 2.91 14.21 -2.44
N LEU A 87 1.63 14.37 -2.75
CA LEU A 87 1.18 15.01 -3.99
C LEU A 87 1.36 16.53 -3.96
N THR A 88 1.28 17.16 -2.78
CA THR A 88 1.40 18.62 -2.64
C THR A 88 2.80 19.10 -2.30
N PHE A 89 3.76 18.20 -1.99
CA PHE A 89 5.12 18.53 -1.57
C PHE A 89 5.88 19.49 -2.52
N ALA A 90 5.60 19.43 -3.82
CA ALA A 90 6.23 20.30 -4.82
C ALA A 90 5.89 21.80 -4.63
N ASN A 91 4.80 22.12 -3.93
CA ASN A 91 4.39 23.50 -3.68
C ASN A 91 4.88 23.97 -2.31
N THR A 92 6.11 24.47 -2.27
CA THR A 92 6.79 25.02 -1.07
C THR A 92 6.13 26.27 -0.44
N GLY A 93 4.88 26.59 -0.78
CA GLY A 93 4.11 27.73 -0.28
C GLY A 93 2.70 27.32 0.09
N GLN A 94 2.52 26.90 1.35
CA GLN A 94 1.23 26.84 2.05
C GLN A 94 0.06 26.18 1.30
N THR A 95 0.29 25.01 0.69
CA THR A 95 -0.83 24.19 0.22
C THR A 95 -1.41 23.39 1.38
N SER A 96 -2.19 24.05 2.23
CA SER A 96 -2.87 23.39 3.35
C SER A 96 -4.31 23.09 2.95
N ILE A 97 -4.55 21.86 2.51
CA ILE A 97 -5.91 21.30 2.57
C ILE A 97 -6.42 21.54 4.00
N SER A 98 -7.62 22.12 4.11
CA SER A 98 -8.17 22.55 5.40
C SER A 98 -8.25 21.38 6.37
N GLN A 99 -7.99 21.65 7.66
CA GLN A 99 -8.10 20.64 8.72
C GLN A 99 -9.49 19.96 8.71
N SER A 100 -10.53 20.72 8.37
CA SER A 100 -11.91 20.24 8.20
C SER A 100 -12.06 19.12 7.19
N PHE A 101 -11.22 19.05 6.14
CA PHE A 101 -11.25 17.92 5.20
C PHE A 101 -10.80 16.64 5.90
N TYR A 102 -9.69 16.68 6.64
CA TYR A 102 -9.18 15.52 7.37
C TYR A 102 -10.16 15.05 8.45
N ASP A 103 -10.84 15.97 9.11
CA ASP A 103 -11.83 15.67 10.14
C ASP A 103 -13.11 15.05 9.53
N SER A 104 -13.40 15.34 8.26
CA SER A 104 -14.54 14.77 7.54
C SER A 104 -14.33 13.32 7.08
N ILE A 105 -13.09 12.82 7.09
CA ILE A 105 -12.77 11.44 6.68
C ILE A 105 -13.35 10.48 7.72
N LYS A 106 -14.34 9.68 7.27
CA LYS A 106 -14.94 8.61 8.06
C LYS A 106 -14.38 7.26 7.63
N THR A 107 -14.00 6.45 8.60
CA THR A 107 -13.57 5.07 8.39
C THR A 107 -14.65 4.23 7.73
N SER A 108 -15.91 4.39 8.13
CA SER A 108 -17.03 3.67 7.52
C SER A 108 -17.16 3.96 6.03
N SER A 109 -17.04 5.23 5.63
CA SER A 109 -17.00 5.61 4.22
C SER A 109 -15.80 5.01 3.48
N PHE A 110 -14.61 4.95 4.10
CA PHE A 110 -13.43 4.34 3.49
C PHE A 110 -13.60 2.82 3.28
N ILE A 111 -14.08 2.11 4.29
CA ILE A 111 -14.37 0.68 4.23
C ILE A 111 -15.40 0.40 3.13
N HIS A 112 -16.46 1.20 3.04
CA HIS A 112 -17.46 1.04 1.98
C HIS A 112 -16.88 1.21 0.59
N ILE A 113 -16.04 2.22 0.36
CA ILE A 113 -15.35 2.39 -0.94
C ILE A 113 -14.46 1.18 -1.24
N CYS A 114 -13.76 0.62 -0.24
CA CYS A 114 -12.97 -0.61 -0.44
C CYS A 114 -13.86 -1.77 -0.90
N TYR A 115 -15.01 -1.98 -0.25
CA TYR A 115 -15.98 -2.98 -0.64
C TYR A 115 -16.54 -2.76 -2.04
N ILE A 116 -16.85 -1.52 -2.42
CA ILE A 116 -17.32 -1.19 -3.77
C ILE A 116 -16.27 -1.57 -4.83
N GLU A 117 -14.99 -1.30 -4.59
CA GLU A 117 -13.94 -1.66 -5.53
C GLU A 117 -13.71 -3.18 -5.59
N CYS A 118 -13.71 -3.86 -4.43
CA CYS A 118 -13.61 -5.31 -4.37
C CYS A 118 -14.81 -6.00 -5.05
N ALA A 119 -16.02 -5.45 -4.89
CA ALA A 119 -17.23 -5.98 -5.50
C ALA A 119 -17.20 -5.87 -7.03
N LYS A 120 -16.67 -4.77 -7.58
CA LYS A 120 -16.47 -4.64 -9.04
C LYS A 120 -15.45 -5.65 -9.57
N ASP A 121 -14.34 -5.83 -8.85
CA ASP A 121 -13.30 -6.78 -9.25
C ASP A 121 -13.81 -8.24 -9.21
N ALA A 122 -14.48 -8.61 -8.12
CA ALA A 122 -15.10 -9.93 -7.96
C ALA A 122 -16.27 -10.15 -8.93
N HIS A 123 -17.00 -9.09 -9.32
CA HIS A 123 -18.08 -9.19 -10.30
C HIS A 123 -17.55 -9.54 -11.69
N ASN A 124 -16.39 -8.98 -12.06
CA ASN A 124 -15.69 -9.32 -13.30
C ASN A 124 -15.01 -10.69 -13.24
N ASN A 125 -14.60 -11.14 -12.04
CA ASN A 125 -13.87 -12.39 -11.83
C ASN A 125 -14.59 -13.33 -10.83
N PRO A 126 -15.86 -13.70 -11.04
CA PRO A 126 -16.64 -14.44 -10.06
C PRO A 126 -16.13 -15.88 -9.88
N TYR A 127 -15.46 -16.43 -10.90
CA TYR A 127 -14.87 -17.77 -10.88
C TYR A 127 -13.82 -17.94 -9.79
N LEU A 128 -13.16 -16.87 -9.34
CA LEU A 128 -12.17 -16.93 -8.25
C LEU A 128 -12.80 -17.39 -6.92
N PHE A 129 -14.09 -17.15 -6.75
CA PHE A 129 -14.84 -17.53 -5.54
C PHE A 129 -15.50 -18.90 -5.67
N TYR A 130 -15.50 -19.52 -6.84
CA TYR A 130 -16.24 -20.76 -7.08
C TYR A 130 -15.73 -21.90 -6.19
N HIS A 131 -16.65 -22.67 -5.61
CA HIS A 131 -16.33 -23.65 -4.57
C HIS A 131 -16.05 -25.05 -5.12
N ASP A 132 -16.59 -25.38 -6.30
CA ASP A 132 -16.40 -26.68 -6.94
C ASP A 132 -15.14 -26.66 -7.84
N VAL A 133 -13.99 -26.52 -7.17
CA VAL A 133 -12.65 -26.54 -7.76
C VAL A 133 -11.72 -27.37 -6.88
N SER A 134 -10.56 -27.78 -7.41
CA SER A 134 -9.59 -28.54 -6.61
C SER A 134 -9.12 -27.73 -5.38
N PRO A 135 -8.75 -28.37 -4.25
CA PRO A 135 -8.23 -27.66 -3.08
C PRO A 135 -6.99 -26.79 -3.40
N MET A 136 -6.17 -27.24 -4.36
CA MET A 136 -5.01 -26.49 -4.84
C MET A 136 -5.43 -25.22 -5.58
N ASP A 137 -6.44 -25.31 -6.45
CA ASP A 137 -6.99 -24.16 -7.17
C ASP A 137 -7.69 -23.19 -6.23
N LEU A 138 -8.40 -23.69 -5.21
CA LEU A 138 -9.00 -22.85 -4.18
C LEU A 138 -7.93 -22.02 -3.46
N LYS A 139 -6.79 -22.63 -3.12
CA LYS A 139 -5.69 -21.89 -2.48
C LYS A 139 -5.03 -20.89 -3.45
N ARG A 140 -4.86 -21.27 -4.71
CA ARG A 140 -4.33 -20.37 -5.76
C ARG A 140 -5.25 -19.17 -5.98
N ASN A 141 -6.55 -19.40 -6.09
CA ASN A 141 -7.56 -18.36 -6.23
C ASN A 141 -7.57 -17.44 -5.01
N GLN A 142 -7.47 -17.99 -3.80
CA GLN A 142 -7.38 -17.18 -2.59
C GLN A 142 -6.19 -16.20 -2.64
N LEU A 143 -5.01 -16.64 -3.11
CA LEU A 143 -3.86 -15.74 -3.25
C LEU A 143 -4.15 -14.61 -4.25
N VAL A 144 -4.77 -14.93 -5.39
CA VAL A 144 -5.16 -13.93 -6.40
C VAL A 144 -6.20 -12.95 -5.82
N ILE A 145 -7.18 -13.45 -5.07
CA ILE A 145 -8.20 -12.61 -4.45
C ILE A 145 -7.58 -11.66 -3.42
N HIS A 146 -6.66 -12.14 -2.59
CA HIS A 146 -5.93 -11.28 -1.64
C HIS A 146 -5.18 -10.16 -2.38
N GLN A 147 -4.45 -10.49 -3.45
CA GLN A 147 -3.75 -9.49 -4.28
C GLN A 147 -4.73 -8.47 -4.90
N ASN A 148 -5.88 -8.93 -5.39
CA ASN A 148 -6.91 -8.07 -5.93
C ASN A 148 -7.49 -7.13 -4.86
N ILE A 149 -7.72 -7.63 -3.65
CA ILE A 149 -8.19 -6.83 -2.50
C ILE A 149 -7.16 -5.76 -2.14
N GLU A 150 -5.87 -6.09 -2.08
CA GLU A 150 -4.80 -5.11 -1.83
C GLU A 150 -4.83 -3.98 -2.88
N GLN A 151 -5.00 -4.33 -4.16
CA GLN A 151 -5.15 -3.35 -5.23
C GLN A 151 -6.43 -2.51 -5.09
N CYS A 152 -7.54 -3.11 -4.64
CA CYS A 152 -8.80 -2.43 -4.41
C CYS A 152 -8.70 -1.43 -3.25
N ILE A 153 -8.02 -1.79 -2.15
CA ILE A 153 -7.73 -0.87 -1.04
C ILE A 153 -6.90 0.32 -1.55
N ASN A 154 -5.87 0.07 -2.36
CA ASN A 154 -5.06 1.14 -2.96
C ASN A 154 -5.90 2.06 -3.88
N LYS A 155 -6.83 1.50 -4.67
CA LYS A 155 -7.79 2.27 -5.48
C LYS A 155 -8.72 3.10 -4.59
N ALA A 156 -9.24 2.53 -3.51
CA ALA A 156 -10.10 3.22 -2.56
C ALA A 156 -9.38 4.38 -1.86
N THR A 157 -8.12 4.21 -1.45
CA THR A 157 -7.30 5.28 -0.87
C THR A 157 -7.16 6.45 -1.85
N ARG A 158 -6.90 6.18 -3.14
CA ARG A 158 -6.84 7.23 -4.17
C ARG A 158 -8.18 7.95 -4.37
N LYS A 159 -9.30 7.24 -4.27
CA LYS A 159 -10.65 7.83 -4.40
C LYS A 159 -11.04 8.72 -3.23
N MET A 160 -10.45 8.50 -2.05
CA MET A 160 -10.63 9.39 -0.90
C MET A 160 -9.87 10.71 -1.03
N LEU A 161 -8.95 10.84 -2.00
CA LEU A 161 -8.19 12.07 -2.18
C LEU A 161 -9.07 13.15 -2.83
N PRO A 162 -9.01 14.40 -2.35
CA PRO A 162 -9.74 15.52 -2.95
C PRO A 162 -8.97 16.01 -4.19
N LEU A 163 -8.85 15.16 -5.21
CA LEU A 163 -8.00 15.39 -6.38
C LEU A 163 -8.31 16.71 -7.08
N LYS A 164 -9.58 17.12 -7.17
CA LYS A 164 -9.96 18.41 -7.75
C LYS A 164 -9.34 19.59 -7.00
N ILE A 165 -9.29 19.53 -5.68
CA ILE A 165 -8.68 20.57 -4.84
C ILE A 165 -7.17 20.57 -5.05
N ILE A 166 -6.53 19.39 -4.96
CA ILE A 166 -5.09 19.21 -5.16
C ILE A 166 -4.64 19.74 -6.53
N LEU A 167 -5.36 19.38 -7.60
CA LEU A 167 -5.02 19.78 -8.96
C LEU A 167 -5.19 21.27 -9.19
N ASN A 168 -6.29 21.86 -8.69
CA ASN A 168 -6.50 23.30 -8.78
C ASN A 168 -5.34 24.04 -8.11
N GLU A 169 -5.00 23.63 -6.90
CA GLU A 169 -3.92 24.22 -6.12
C GLU A 169 -2.54 24.06 -6.77
N TYR A 170 -2.30 22.91 -7.41
CA TYR A 170 -1.08 22.65 -8.17
C TYR A 170 -0.95 23.55 -9.41
N LEU A 171 -2.05 23.81 -10.11
CA LEU A 171 -2.04 24.61 -11.34
C LEU A 171 -2.10 26.12 -11.07
N THR A 172 -2.72 26.57 -9.99
CA THR A 172 -2.89 28.00 -9.69
C THR A 172 -1.68 28.61 -8.99
N ASN A 173 -0.94 27.82 -8.22
CA ASN A 173 0.24 28.32 -7.51
C ASN A 173 1.48 28.13 -8.39
N PRO A 174 2.16 29.21 -8.82
CA PRO A 174 3.41 29.05 -9.55
C PRO A 174 4.40 28.29 -8.67
N ILE A 175 4.84 27.13 -9.15
CA ILE A 175 5.89 26.34 -8.49
C ILE A 175 7.08 27.28 -8.34
N ASN A 176 7.42 27.63 -7.10
CA ASN A 176 8.52 28.54 -6.83
C ASN A 176 9.82 27.72 -6.93
N ILE A 177 10.22 27.38 -8.15
CA ILE A 177 11.48 26.68 -8.49
C ILE A 177 12.70 27.51 -8.03
N SER A 178 12.48 28.76 -7.58
CA SER A 178 13.52 29.71 -7.18
C SER A 178 14.11 29.50 -5.78
N LYS A 179 13.54 28.65 -4.92
CA LYS A 179 14.27 28.26 -3.70
C LYS A 179 15.23 27.13 -4.07
N PRO A 180 16.54 27.37 -4.15
CA PRO A 180 17.49 26.28 -4.31
C PRO A 180 17.21 25.29 -3.18
N ILE A 181 17.14 24.01 -3.53
CA ILE A 181 17.26 22.90 -2.60
C ILE A 181 18.37 23.31 -1.64
N GLN A 182 18.06 23.56 -0.36
CA GLN A 182 19.08 23.87 0.62
C GLN A 182 20.05 22.71 0.54
N SER A 183 21.25 22.99 0.01
CA SER A 183 22.34 22.03 -0.06
C SER A 183 22.48 21.50 1.35
N VAL A 184 22.22 20.21 1.52
CA VAL A 184 22.55 19.50 2.75
C VAL A 184 24.03 19.78 2.94
N GLU A 185 24.39 20.61 3.92
CA GLU A 185 25.78 20.85 4.28
C GLU A 185 26.35 19.51 4.71
N LEU A 186 27.06 18.86 3.77
CA LEU A 186 27.99 17.80 4.09
C LEU A 186 28.97 18.40 5.08
N ILE A 187 28.85 18.00 6.34
CA ILE A 187 29.80 18.35 7.41
C ILE A 187 31.18 17.95 6.90
N SER A 188 31.91 18.96 6.41
CA SER A 188 33.28 18.83 5.93
C SER A 188 34.17 18.59 7.13
N ASN A 189 34.49 17.32 7.41
CA ASN A 189 35.57 16.95 8.30
C ASN A 189 36.88 17.58 7.80
N LYS A 190 37.29 18.71 8.39
CA LYS A 190 38.66 19.21 8.25
C LYS A 190 39.58 18.37 9.15
N PRO A 191 40.73 17.87 8.65
CA PRO A 191 41.67 17.08 9.45
C PRO A 191 42.39 17.94 10.49
N LEU A 192 42.71 17.29 11.61
CA LEU A 192 43.50 17.80 12.73
C LEU A 192 44.93 18.15 12.30
N GLU A 193 45.43 19.32 12.68
CA GLU A 193 46.87 19.64 12.70
C GLU A 193 47.51 19.04 13.97
N GLU A 194 48.48 18.13 13.79
CA GLU A 194 49.39 17.66 14.84
C GLU A 194 50.51 18.69 15.10
N LYS A 195 50.58 19.20 16.33
CA LYS A 195 51.84 19.69 16.92
C LYS A 195 52.22 18.77 18.09
N VAL A 196 53.48 18.33 18.05
CA VAL A 196 54.09 17.29 18.88
C VAL A 196 54.62 17.85 20.23
N VAL A 197 54.73 16.96 21.23
CA VAL A 197 55.60 16.94 22.44
C VAL A 197 55.00 17.55 23.72
N SER A 198 54.70 16.81 24.81
CA SER A 198 55.60 16.06 25.72
C SER A 198 54.81 15.21 26.77
N PRO A 199 55.46 14.26 27.50
CA PRO A 199 54.82 13.03 28.00
C PRO A 199 54.59 12.93 29.53
N LYS A 200 53.76 11.93 29.92
CA LYS A 200 53.52 11.25 31.24
C LYS A 200 52.05 11.44 31.70
N LYS A 201 51.26 10.44 32.12
CA LYS A 201 51.48 9.10 32.69
C LYS A 201 50.26 8.18 32.41
N VAL A 202 50.54 6.89 32.45
CA VAL A 202 49.71 5.70 32.16
C VAL A 202 48.67 5.39 33.25
N SER A 203 47.46 4.93 32.87
CA SER A 203 46.78 3.76 33.49
C SER A 203 45.51 3.31 32.74
N ASP A 204 45.68 2.26 31.93
CA ASP A 204 44.85 1.07 31.64
C ASP A 204 43.31 1.06 31.82
N LYS A 205 42.56 0.75 30.73
CA LYS A 205 41.98 -0.61 30.45
C LYS A 205 40.99 -0.63 29.25
N LYS A 206 41.35 -1.42 28.23
CA LYS A 206 40.58 -2.31 27.30
C LYS A 206 39.12 -1.96 26.92
N LEU A 207 38.80 -1.91 25.61
CA LEU A 207 38.24 -3.05 24.84
C LEU A 207 38.19 -2.76 23.31
N SER A 208 38.22 -3.84 22.53
CA SER A 208 38.67 -4.03 21.14
C SER A 208 37.68 -3.70 20.01
N ASN A 209 38.22 -3.12 18.92
CA ASN A 209 37.61 -2.99 17.59
C ASN A 209 38.06 -4.15 16.68
N LYS A 210 37.13 -4.99 16.17
CA LYS A 210 37.38 -5.85 14.98
C LYS A 210 36.08 -6.46 14.43
N LYS A 211 35.33 -5.76 13.54
CA LYS A 211 34.35 -6.38 12.61
C LYS A 211 33.70 -5.45 11.56
N LEU A 212 34.45 -4.52 10.96
CA LEU A 212 33.88 -3.62 9.93
C LEU A 212 34.61 -3.60 8.57
N SER A 213 35.72 -4.34 8.40
CA SER A 213 36.47 -4.33 7.13
C SER A 213 35.99 -5.36 6.09
N GLU A 214 35.13 -6.32 6.44
CA GLU A 214 34.75 -7.42 5.53
C GLU A 214 33.47 -7.15 4.74
N LYS A 215 32.63 -6.18 5.16
CA LYS A 215 31.35 -5.89 4.49
C LYS A 215 31.49 -5.00 3.25
N SER A 216 32.60 -4.28 3.15
CA SER A 216 32.88 -3.34 2.04
C SER A 216 33.20 -4.07 0.73
N LEU A 217 33.99 -5.15 0.79
CA LEU A 217 34.45 -5.88 -0.41
C LEU A 217 33.35 -6.74 -1.07
N HIS A 218 32.30 -7.11 -0.34
CA HIS A 218 31.23 -7.96 -0.90
C HIS A 218 30.23 -7.17 -1.78
N LEU A 219 29.98 -5.90 -1.45
CA LEU A 219 29.00 -5.07 -2.15
C LEU A 219 29.49 -4.59 -3.53
N GLU A 220 30.81 -4.45 -3.69
CA GLU A 220 31.45 -4.09 -4.96
C GLU A 220 31.34 -5.23 -5.99
N SER A 221 31.44 -6.49 -5.53
CA SER A 221 31.35 -7.67 -6.42
C SER A 221 29.94 -7.89 -7.00
N LEU A 222 28.89 -7.57 -6.22
CA LEU A 222 27.48 -7.74 -6.63
C LEU A 222 27.01 -6.66 -7.63
N LYS A 223 27.64 -5.48 -7.62
CA LYS A 223 27.36 -4.44 -8.62
C LYS A 223 27.92 -4.80 -10.00
N ASN A 224 29.09 -5.43 -10.05
CA ASN A 224 29.73 -5.80 -11.32
C ASN A 224 29.06 -7.00 -12.02
N GLN A 225 28.42 -7.91 -11.29
CA GLN A 225 27.66 -9.02 -11.90
C GLN A 225 26.36 -8.57 -12.60
N ASN A 226 25.70 -7.52 -12.10
CA ASN A 226 24.44 -7.03 -12.69
C ASN A 226 24.65 -6.19 -13.97
N LEU A 227 25.84 -5.61 -14.15
CA LEU A 227 26.20 -4.88 -15.38
C LEU A 227 26.53 -5.84 -16.54
N ALA A 228 27.09 -7.03 -16.26
CA ALA A 228 27.43 -8.00 -17.29
C ALA A 228 26.22 -8.72 -17.91
N GLN A 229 25.12 -8.90 -17.17
CA GLN A 229 23.91 -9.56 -17.69
C GLN A 229 23.07 -8.67 -18.61
N ASN A 230 23.20 -7.34 -18.51
CA ASN A 230 22.38 -6.41 -19.30
C ASN A 230 22.94 -6.12 -20.71
N ILE A 231 24.20 -6.48 -20.97
CA ILE A 231 24.84 -6.33 -22.28
C ILE A 231 24.60 -7.58 -23.17
N GLY A 232 24.40 -8.76 -22.57
CA GLY A 232 24.16 -10.02 -23.29
C GLY A 232 22.79 -10.12 -23.98
N SER A 233 21.77 -9.40 -23.50
CA SER A 233 20.40 -9.48 -24.02
C SER A 233 20.18 -8.65 -25.30
N ASN A 234 21.02 -7.64 -25.56
CA ASN A 234 20.86 -6.72 -26.70
C ASN A 234 21.56 -7.19 -27.99
N LEU A 235 22.34 -8.27 -27.93
CA LEU A 235 23.04 -8.85 -29.10
C LEU A 235 22.24 -9.96 -29.80
N TYR A 236 21.20 -10.51 -29.18
CA TYR A 236 20.33 -11.54 -29.79
C TYR A 236 19.08 -10.98 -30.49
N ALA A 237 18.76 -9.69 -30.31
CA ALA A 237 17.61 -9.06 -30.95
C ALA A 237 17.91 -8.47 -32.35
N ASN A 238 19.18 -8.31 -32.73
CA ASN A 238 19.59 -7.66 -33.99
C ASN A 238 20.02 -8.62 -35.11
N ASN A 239 19.95 -9.94 -34.92
CA ASN A 239 20.31 -10.95 -35.93
C ASN A 239 19.12 -11.79 -36.46
N LEU A 240 17.88 -11.30 -36.29
CA LEU A 240 16.66 -11.95 -36.81
C LEU A 240 15.87 -11.08 -37.81
N LEU A 241 16.48 -10.04 -38.37
CA LEU A 241 15.88 -9.17 -39.39
C LEU A 241 16.80 -8.90 -40.60
N ASN A 242 17.51 -9.93 -41.07
CA ASN A 242 18.05 -9.98 -42.44
C ASN A 242 17.88 -11.39 -43.01
#